data_AF-H8H2F0-F1
#
_entry.id   AF-H8H2F0-F1
#
_cell.length_a   1.000
_cell.length_b   1.000
_cell.length_c   1.000
_cell.angle_alpha   90.00
_cell.angle_beta   90.00
_cell.angle_gamma   90.00
#
_symmetry.space_group_name_H-M   'P 1'
#
loop_
_entity.id
_entity.type
_entity.pdbx_description
1 polymer ?
#
loop_
_entity_poly.entity_id
_entity_poly.type
_entity_poly.pdbx_seq_one_letter_code
_entity_poly.pdbx_strand_id
1 'polypeptide(L)'
;MPRRQEDFSALPPTLLPQVRRIYPTAVRVIIHPQLVHDPVWQLQHTSATCAAFDEQGRTLLPIRPEEMSGLCELVQRHCGDGLQVLDIVA
;
A
#
# COMPACT_ATOMS: atom_id res chain seq x y z
N MET A 1 7.72 -26.53 -0.28
CA MET A 1 7.93 -25.25 0.42
C MET A 1 6.61 -24.87 1.08
N PRO A 2 6.50 -24.87 2.42
CA PRO A 2 5.28 -24.42 3.07
C PRO A 2 5.12 -22.92 2.75
N ARG A 3 3.97 -22.52 2.21
CA ARG A 3 3.64 -21.10 2.01
C ARG A 3 3.66 -20.46 3.39
N ARG A 4 4.61 -19.56 3.64
CA ARG A 4 4.57 -18.66 4.80
C ARG A 4 3.19 -18.02 4.78
N GLN A 5 2.45 -18.21 5.86
CA GLN A 5 1.23 -17.50 6.15
C GLN A 5 1.54 -16.01 5.96
N GLU A 6 1.01 -15.41 4.90
CA GLU A 6 1.11 -13.98 4.68
C GLU A 6 0.39 -13.33 5.87
N ASP A 7 1.13 -12.70 6.77
CA ASP A 7 0.55 -12.05 7.95
C ASP A 7 -0.27 -10.85 7.48
N PHE A 8 -1.55 -11.09 7.21
CA PHE A 8 -2.53 -10.05 6.93
C PHE A 8 -2.71 -9.23 8.20
N SER A 9 -2.33 -7.95 8.12
CA SER A 9 -2.49 -7.04 9.25
C SER A 9 -3.77 -6.23 9.08
N ALA A 10 -4.49 -5.99 10.17
CA ALA A 10 -5.60 -5.05 10.14
C ALA A 10 -5.08 -3.64 9.83
N LEU A 11 -5.78 -2.89 8.98
CA LEU A 11 -5.43 -1.49 8.70
C LEU A 11 -5.50 -0.67 10.01
N PRO A 12 -4.42 0.04 10.38
CA PRO A 12 -4.46 0.94 11.53
C PRO A 12 -5.62 1.95 11.40
N PRO A 13 -6.49 2.11 12.43
CA PRO A 13 -7.65 2.98 12.35
C PRO A 13 -7.32 4.45 12.00
N THR A 14 -6.13 4.91 12.35
CA THR A 14 -5.62 6.25 12.04
C THR A 14 -5.40 6.48 10.54
N LEU A 15 -5.15 5.41 9.77
CA LEU A 15 -4.90 5.47 8.33
C LEU A 15 -6.18 5.32 7.51
N LEU A 16 -7.26 4.79 8.11
CA LEU A 16 -8.52 4.52 7.43
C LEU A 16 -9.11 5.74 6.71
N PRO A 17 -9.17 6.95 7.30
CA PRO A 17 -9.71 8.12 6.60
C PRO A 17 -8.92 8.47 5.33
N GLN A 18 -7.60 8.35 5.39
CA GLN A 18 -6.70 8.63 4.26
C GLN A 18 -6.91 7.59 3.15
N VAL A 19 -6.98 6.32 3.52
CA VAL A 19 -7.23 5.22 2.58
C VAL A 19 -8.60 5.37 1.93
N ARG A 20 -9.66 5.64 2.70
CA ARG A 20 -11.02 5.83 2.14
C ARG A 20 -11.13 7.06 1.25
N ARG A 21 -10.33 8.10 1.49
CA ARG A 21 -10.28 9.28 0.62
C ARG A 21 -9.65 8.98 -0.75
N ILE A 22 -8.69 8.06 -0.83
CA ILE A 22 -8.00 7.69 -2.08
C ILE A 22 -8.67 6.48 -2.77
N TYR A 23 -9.18 5.53 -1.97
CA TYR A 23 -9.85 4.30 -2.38
C TYR A 23 -11.11 4.04 -1.54
N PRO A 24 -12.24 4.68 -1.88
CA PRO A 24 -13.46 4.63 -1.07
C PRO A 24 -14.02 3.23 -0.84
N THR A 25 -13.85 2.33 -1.81
CA THR A 25 -14.40 0.96 -1.81
C THR A 25 -13.34 -0.11 -1.53
N ALA A 26 -12.11 0.29 -1.17
CA ALA A 26 -11.09 -0.70 -0.85
C ALA A 26 -11.49 -1.53 0.37
N VAL A 27 -11.18 -2.81 0.33
CA VAL A 27 -11.18 -3.70 1.49
C VAL A 27 -9.79 -4.23 1.79
N ARG A 28 -8.85 -4.07 0.86
CA ARG A 28 -7.46 -4.43 1.04
C ARG A 28 -6.58 -3.40 0.36
N VAL A 29 -5.48 -3.05 1.02
CA VAL A 29 -4.42 -2.21 0.49
C VAL A 29 -3.09 -2.91 0.66
N ILE A 30 -2.33 -3.00 -0.42
CA ILE A 30 -0.98 -3.57 -0.44
C ILE A 30 -0.01 -2.45 -0.75
N ILE A 31 1.01 -2.31 0.09
CA ILE A 31 2.10 -1.36 -0.12
C ILE A 31 3.40 -2.15 -0.21
N HIS A 32 4.08 -2.04 -1.35
CA HIS A 32 5.29 -2.79 -1.64
C HIS A 32 6.44 -1.82 -1.95
N PRO A 33 7.48 -1.77 -1.10
CA PRO A 33 8.71 -1.05 -1.43
C PRO A 33 9.46 -1.82 -2.52
N GLN A 34 9.74 -1.16 -3.62
CA GLN A 34 10.51 -1.65 -4.74
C GLN A 34 11.81 -0.86 -4.86
N LEU A 35 12.92 -1.57 -5.05
CA LEU A 35 14.16 -0.95 -5.48
C LEU A 35 14.00 -0.53 -6.95
N VAL A 36 14.03 0.77 -7.20
CA VAL A 36 13.97 1.35 -8.53
C VAL A 36 15.38 1.76 -8.94
N HIS A 37 15.77 1.31 -10.12
CA HIS A 37 17.00 1.73 -10.76
C HIS A 37 16.67 2.87 -11.74
N ASP A 38 17.19 4.06 -11.46
CA ASP A 38 17.10 5.18 -12.39
C ASP A 38 18.22 5.07 -13.44
N PRO A 39 17.91 4.73 -14.70
CA PRO A 39 18.93 4.54 -15.73
C PRO A 39 19.59 5.86 -16.17
N VAL A 40 18.94 7.00 -15.95
CA VAL A 40 19.44 8.31 -16.36
C VAL A 40 20.52 8.77 -15.40
N TRP A 41 20.31 8.57 -14.10
CA TRP A 41 21.23 9.03 -13.06
C TRP A 41 22.12 7.93 -12.47
N GLN A 42 21.94 6.67 -12.89
CA GLN A 42 22.60 5.48 -12.32
C GLN A 42 22.44 5.38 -10.79
N LEU A 43 21.31 5.86 -10.28
CA LEU A 43 21.00 5.86 -8.85
C LEU A 43 20.01 4.74 -8.53
N GLN A 44 20.26 4.05 -7.43
CA GLN A 44 19.30 3.13 -6.83
C GLN A 44 18.57 3.87 -5.73
N HIS A 45 17.24 3.89 -5.79
CA HIS A 45 16.41 4.42 -4.72
C HIS A 45 15.21 3.49 -4.48
N THR A 46 14.66 3.53 -3.28
CA THR A 46 13.46 2.76 -2.94
C THR A 46 12.23 3.62 -3.23
N SER A 47 11.31 3.08 -4.03
CA SER A 47 9.98 3.67 -4.25
C SER A 47 8.92 2.71 -3.74
N ALA A 48 7.82 3.23 -3.20
CA ALA A 48 6.71 2.40 -2.72
C ALA A 48 5.57 2.38 -3.74
N THR A 49 5.16 1.18 -4.16
CA THR A 49 3.96 0.98 -4.97
C THR A 49 2.77 0.66 -4.07
N CYS A 50 1.62 1.27 -4.33
CA CYS A 50 0.39 1.00 -3.60
C CYS A 50 -0.66 0.43 -4.55
N ALA A 51 -1.25 -0.69 -4.17
CA ALA A 51 -2.35 -1.34 -4.88
C ALA A 51 -3.52 -1.55 -3.91
N ALA A 52 -4.72 -1.13 -4.32
CA ALA A 52 -5.93 -1.33 -3.54
C ALA A 52 -6.88 -2.28 -4.27
N PHE A 53 -7.67 -3.03 -3.49
CA PHE A 53 -8.59 -4.04 -4.01
C PHE A 53 -9.96 -3.90 -3.36
N ASP A 54 -11.02 -4.16 -4.13
CA ASP A 54 -12.39 -4.26 -3.64
C ASP A 54 -12.72 -5.67 -3.11
N GLU A 55 -13.95 -5.85 -2.62
CA GLU A 55 -14.48 -7.13 -2.12
C GLU A 55 -14.42 -8.28 -3.14
N GLN A 56 -14.40 -7.95 -4.43
CA GLN A 56 -14.34 -8.92 -5.52
C GLN A 56 -12.88 -9.25 -5.91
N GLY A 57 -11.90 -8.64 -5.23
CA GLY A 57 -10.48 -8.80 -5.53
C GLY A 57 -10.03 -8.04 -6.78
N ARG A 58 -10.83 -7.10 -7.29
CA ARG A 58 -10.47 -6.28 -8.45
C ARG A 58 -9.57 -5.14 -8.00
N THR A 59 -8.53 -4.86 -8.79
CA THR A 59 -7.64 -3.74 -8.55
C THR A 59 -8.39 -2.42 -8.78
N LEU A 60 -8.30 -1.53 -7.80
CA LEU A 60 -8.90 -0.20 -7.84
C LEU A 60 -7.89 0.81 -8.36
N LEU A 61 -8.37 1.73 -9.20
CA LEU A 61 -7.63 2.92 -9.56
C LEU A 61 -7.82 3.98 -8.44
N PRO A 62 -6.75 4.71 -8.09
CA PRO A 62 -6.84 5.79 -7.11
C PRO A 62 -7.70 6.92 -7.67
N ILE A 63 -8.66 7.42 -6.89
CA ILE A 63 -9.41 8.63 -7.28
C ILE A 63 -8.60 9.91 -7.06
N ARG A 64 -7.52 9.83 -6.28
CA ARG A 64 -6.61 10.93 -5.91
C ARG A 64 -5.16 10.43 -5.99
N PRO A 65 -4.62 10.23 -7.19
CA PRO A 65 -3.26 9.69 -7.39
C PRO A 65 -2.18 10.57 -6.75
N GLU A 66 -2.39 11.89 -6.68
CA GLU A 66 -1.47 12.84 -6.07
C GLU A 66 -1.29 12.66 -4.56
N GLU A 67 -2.25 12.01 -3.88
CA GLU A 67 -2.19 11.75 -2.43
C GLU A 67 -1.54 10.38 -2.10
N MET A 68 -1.21 9.58 -3.11
CA MET A 68 -0.69 8.21 -2.92
C MET A 68 0.69 8.17 -2.27
N SER A 69 1.61 9.06 -2.66
CA SER A 69 2.95 9.12 -2.08
C SER A 69 2.89 9.37 -0.57
N GLY A 70 2.04 10.31 -0.15
CA GLY A 70 1.80 10.59 1.26
C GLY A 70 1.20 9.41 2.01
N LEU A 71 0.31 8.63 1.38
CA LEU A 71 -0.22 7.40 1.98
C LEU A 71 0.89 6.36 2.20
N CYS A 72 1.75 6.14 1.20
CA CYS A 72 2.87 5.20 1.32
C CYS A 72 3.81 5.57 2.47
N GLU A 73 4.20 6.84 2.58
CA GLU A 73 5.03 7.32 3.69
C GLU A 73 4.35 7.14 5.05
N LEU A 74 3.05 7.46 5.14
CA LEU A 74 2.27 7.30 6.36
C LEU A 74 2.23 5.84 6.82
N VAL A 75 2.00 4.91 5.89
CA VAL A 75 1.98 3.48 6.19
C VAL A 75 3.35 3.00 6.64
N GLN A 76 4.44 3.40 5.97
CA GLN A 76 5.80 3.04 6.40
C GLN A 76 6.11 3.52 7.82
N ARG A 77 5.70 4.75 8.17
CA ARG A 77 5.89 5.27 9.54
C ARG A 77 5.09 4.49 10.59
N HIS A 78 3.92 3.98 10.23
CA HIS A 78 3.03 3.28 11.17
C HIS A 78 3.29 1.77 11.27
N CYS A 79 3.57 1.11 10.15
CA CYS A 79 3.68 -0.34 10.03
C CYS A 79 5.13 -0.83 9.84
N GLY A 80 6.08 0.09 9.65
CA GLY A 80 7.48 -0.22 9.39
C GLY A 80 7.77 -0.49 7.91
N ASP A 81 9.03 -0.84 7.66
CA ASP A 81 9.53 -1.14 6.32
C ASP A 81 9.07 -2.52 5.82
N GLY A 82 9.13 -2.72 4.49
CA GLY A 82 8.81 -3.99 3.84
C GLY A 82 7.43 -4.05 3.22
N LEU A 83 7.06 -5.24 2.72
CA LEU A 83 5.74 -5.50 2.13
C LEU A 83 4.67 -5.41 3.24
N GLN A 84 3.67 -4.56 3.02
CA GLN A 84 2.54 -4.39 3.92
C GLN A 84 1.26 -4.84 3.20
N VAL A 85 0.53 -5.76 3.82
CA VAL A 85 -0.80 -6.20 3.35
C VAL A 85 -1.81 -5.85 4.44
N LEU A 86 -2.64 -4.85 4.16
CA LEU A 86 -3.53 -4.22 5.12
C LEU A 86 -4.99 -4.49 4.76
N ASP A 87 -5.69 -5.26 5.59
CA ASP A 87 -7.11 -5.53 5.44
C ASP A 87 -7.93 -4.46 6.17
N ILE A 88 -8.91 -3.91 5.45
CA ILE A 88 -9.86 -2.94 5.98
C ILE A 88 -11.06 -3.72 6.50
N VAL A 89 -11.01 -4.05 7.78
CA VAL A 89 -12.13 -4.68 8.46
C VAL A 89 -13.28 -3.66 8.52
N ALA A 90 -14.43 -4.04 7.98
CA ALA A 90 -15.66 -3.26 8.01
C ALA A 90 -16.24 -3.17 9.42
#